data_AF-A0A9Q3IRB2-F1
#
_entry.id   AF-A0A9Q3IRB2-F1
#
_cell.length_a   1.000
_cell.length_b   1.000
_cell.length_c   1.000
_cell.angle_alpha   90.00
_cell.angle_beta   90.00
_cell.angle_gamma   90.00
#
_symmetry.space_group_name_H-M   'P 1'
#
loop_
_entity.id
_entity.type
_entity.pdbx_description
1 polymer ?
#
loop_
_entity_poly.entity_id
_entity_poly.type
_entity_poly.pdbx_seq_one_letter_code
_entity_poly.pdbx_strand_id
1 'polypeptide(L)'
;MWKRACDTAARCIAEAKEYNKQRWDKSHMKPDFKEGNQVLVSTLNFNNLKGPKEMRDSFVGPFTIAKLIGKNAVEVKLTEEFSRKHPVFPNNPTPPEIVELEDSPGPVKKIIKARKIRLNGKDKRQYSNRFKNQTADTDKWFSEDAIPDGNLYLRIFRASRRTK
;
A
#
# COMPACT_ATOMS: atom_id res chain seq x y z
N MET A 1 -48.17 -36.22 1.30
CA MET A 1 -47.25 -35.68 2.33
C MET A 1 -45.84 -35.44 1.77
N TRP A 2 -45.26 -36.36 0.98
CA TRP A 2 -43.91 -36.25 0.40
C TRP A 2 -43.69 -35.03 -0.52
N LYS A 3 -44.57 -34.75 -1.50
CA LYS A 3 -44.39 -33.64 -2.45
C LYS A 3 -44.10 -32.29 -1.77
N ARG A 4 -44.88 -31.94 -0.75
CA ARG A 4 -44.67 -30.70 0.04
C ARG A 4 -43.29 -30.64 0.70
N ALA A 5 -42.76 -31.77 1.15
CA ALA A 5 -41.42 -31.83 1.73
C ALA A 5 -40.32 -31.61 0.68
N CYS A 6 -40.47 -32.18 -0.52
CA CYS A 6 -39.56 -31.93 -1.65
C CYS A 6 -39.60 -30.46 -2.10
N ASP A 7 -40.80 -29.88 -2.21
CA ASP A 7 -40.97 -28.48 -2.62
C ASP A 7 -40.34 -27.53 -1.59
N THR A 8 -40.52 -27.82 -0.30
CA THR A 8 -39.91 -27.05 0.80
C THR A 8 -38.38 -27.18 0.77
N ALA A 9 -37.86 -28.39 0.59
CA ALA A 9 -36.42 -28.63 0.49
C ALA A 9 -35.81 -27.89 -0.72
N ALA A 10 -36.47 -27.93 -1.88
CA ALA A 10 -36.04 -27.22 -3.07
C ALA A 10 -35.99 -25.69 -2.84
N ARG A 11 -37.02 -25.14 -2.17
CA ARG A 11 -37.04 -23.72 -1.81
C ARG A 11 -35.91 -23.34 -0.87
N CYS A 12 -35.66 -24.12 0.19
CA CYS A 12 -34.56 -23.86 1.11
C CYS A 12 -33.19 -23.88 0.41
N ILE A 13 -33.00 -24.80 -0.55
CA ILE A 13 -31.76 -24.87 -1.34
C ILE A 13 -31.62 -23.62 -2.23
N ALA A 14 -32.70 -23.16 -2.85
CA ALA A 14 -32.68 -21.96 -3.69
C ALA A 14 -32.38 -20.69 -2.87
N GLU A 15 -33.06 -20.51 -1.74
CA GLU A 15 -32.84 -19.40 -0.81
C GLU A 15 -31.41 -19.39 -0.27
N ALA A 16 -30.87 -20.56 0.10
CA ALA A 16 -29.48 -20.67 0.56
C ALA A 16 -28.46 -20.31 -0.54
N LYS A 17 -28.70 -20.74 -1.79
CA LYS A 17 -27.85 -20.38 -2.94
C LYS A 17 -27.87 -18.87 -3.17
N GLU A 18 -29.05 -18.26 -3.10
CA GLU A 18 -29.21 -16.83 -3.33
C GLU A 18 -28.60 -15.99 -2.21
N TYR A 19 -28.78 -16.39 -0.95
CA TYR A 19 -28.12 -15.75 0.19
C TYR A 19 -26.59 -15.78 0.06
N ASN A 20 -26.03 -16.94 -0.29
CA ASN A 20 -24.59 -17.10 -0.49
C ASN A 20 -24.08 -16.24 -1.65
N LYS A 21 -24.84 -16.19 -2.76
CA LYS A 21 -24.52 -15.35 -3.91
C LYS A 21 -24.51 -13.87 -3.55
N GLN A 22 -25.56 -13.36 -2.90
CA GLN A 22 -25.65 -11.95 -2.51
C GLN A 22 -24.52 -11.56 -1.54
N ARG A 23 -24.21 -12.43 -0.57
CA ARG A 23 -23.09 -12.22 0.36
C ARG A 23 -21.76 -12.15 -0.37
N TRP A 24 -21.54 -13.07 -1.32
CA TRP A 24 -20.33 -13.12 -2.12
C TRP A 24 -20.19 -11.87 -3.00
N ASP A 25 -21.24 -11.53 -3.75
CA ASP A 25 -21.26 -10.38 -4.65
C ASP A 25 -21.03 -9.05 -3.91
N LYS A 26 -21.49 -8.94 -2.64
CA LYS A 26 -21.27 -7.76 -1.81
C LYS A 26 -19.80 -7.55 -1.43
N SER A 27 -19.04 -8.63 -1.17
CA SER A 27 -17.63 -8.52 -0.78
C SER A 27 -16.65 -8.68 -1.96
N HIS A 28 -17.07 -9.34 -3.04
CA HIS A 28 -16.21 -9.64 -4.19
C HIS A 28 -16.35 -8.58 -5.28
N MET A 29 -15.61 -7.49 -5.11
CA MET A 29 -15.36 -6.57 -6.22
C MET A 29 -14.31 -7.16 -7.15
N LYS A 30 -14.67 -7.28 -8.44
CA LYS A 30 -13.73 -7.74 -9.46
C LYS A 30 -12.79 -6.59 -9.82
N PRO A 31 -11.46 -6.77 -9.70
CA PRO A 31 -10.51 -5.78 -10.18
C PRO A 31 -10.59 -5.65 -11.70
N ASP A 32 -10.62 -4.41 -12.20
CA ASP A 32 -10.60 -4.10 -13.64
C ASP A 32 -9.15 -4.04 -14.13
N PHE A 33 -8.61 -5.19 -14.54
CA PHE A 33 -7.28 -5.28 -15.12
C PHE A 33 -7.33 -5.00 -16.62
N LYS A 34 -6.38 -4.20 -17.11
CA LYS A 34 -6.19 -3.94 -18.54
C LYS A 34 -4.80 -4.35 -18.98
N GLU A 35 -4.67 -4.78 -20.23
CA GLU A 35 -3.37 -5.08 -20.82
C GLU A 35 -2.48 -3.83 -20.76
N GLY A 36 -1.21 -4.02 -20.37
CA GLY A 36 -0.26 -2.92 -20.15
C GLY A 36 -0.27 -2.30 -18.75
N ASN A 37 -1.26 -2.59 -17.89
CA ASN A 37 -1.21 -2.15 -16.49
C ASN A 37 -0.01 -2.77 -15.76
N GLN A 38 0.56 -2.04 -14.81
CA GLN A 38 1.58 -2.54 -13.90
C GLN A 38 0.92 -3.18 -12.68
N VAL A 39 1.35 -4.39 -12.34
CA VAL A 39 0.83 -5.17 -11.21
C VAL A 39 1.95 -5.76 -10.39
N LEU A 40 1.69 -5.87 -9.09
CA LEU A 40 2.52 -6.59 -8.14
C LEU A 40 2.08 -8.06 -8.09
N VAL A 41 3.04 -8.98 -8.09
CA VAL A 41 2.77 -10.42 -8.01
C VAL A 41 3.14 -10.95 -6.63
N SER A 42 2.25 -11.74 -6.01
CA SER A 42 2.47 -12.28 -4.67
C SER A 42 3.56 -13.36 -4.65
N THR A 43 4.50 -13.26 -3.70
CA THR A 43 5.62 -14.21 -3.54
C THR A 43 5.24 -15.53 -2.84
N LEU A 44 3.99 -15.71 -2.42
CA LEU A 44 3.54 -16.87 -1.65
C LEU A 44 3.88 -18.22 -2.32
N ASN A 45 3.80 -18.29 -3.64
CA ASN A 45 4.06 -19.51 -4.41
C ASN A 45 5.48 -19.56 -5.02
N PHE A 46 6.37 -18.64 -4.62
CA PHE A 46 7.72 -18.55 -5.15
C PHE A 46 8.72 -19.29 -4.24
N ASN A 47 8.87 -20.60 -4.45
CA ASN A 47 9.78 -21.44 -3.67
C ASN A 47 11.27 -21.13 -3.88
N ASN A 48 11.64 -20.54 -5.03
CA ASN A 48 13.04 -20.37 -5.46
C ASN A 48 13.54 -18.93 -5.38
N LEU A 49 12.88 -18.08 -4.58
CA LEU A 49 13.41 -16.76 -4.27
C LEU A 49 14.70 -16.90 -3.43
N LYS A 50 15.55 -15.88 -3.43
CA LYS A 50 16.79 -15.84 -2.63
C LYS A 50 16.49 -15.35 -1.21
N GLY A 51 17.23 -15.82 -0.21
CA GLY A 51 17.16 -15.33 1.19
C GLY A 51 16.17 -16.07 2.11
N PRO A 52 16.04 -15.70 3.39
CA PRO A 52 15.09 -16.30 4.32
C PRO A 52 13.65 -15.81 4.09
N LYS A 53 12.66 -16.67 4.28
CA LYS A 53 11.22 -16.38 4.01
C LYS A 53 10.70 -15.14 4.75
N GLU A 54 11.20 -14.89 5.96
CA GLU A 54 10.75 -13.80 6.84
C GLU A 54 11.21 -12.41 6.39
N MET A 55 12.31 -12.34 5.61
CA MET A 55 12.88 -11.07 5.15
C MET A 55 12.51 -10.75 3.70
N ARG A 56 11.72 -11.61 3.05
CA ARG A 56 11.29 -11.41 1.66
C ARG A 56 10.03 -10.58 1.64
N ASP A 57 9.93 -9.72 0.64
CA ASP A 57 8.69 -8.99 0.38
C ASP A 57 7.57 -9.95 -0.03
N SER A 58 6.37 -9.70 0.49
CA SER A 58 5.16 -10.47 0.16
C SER A 58 4.73 -10.30 -1.30
N PHE A 59 5.23 -9.25 -1.95
CA PHE A 59 4.92 -8.89 -3.34
C PHE A 59 6.19 -8.47 -4.06
N VAL A 60 6.31 -8.83 -5.34
CA VAL A 60 7.46 -8.52 -6.18
C VAL A 60 7.03 -7.79 -7.43
N GLY A 61 7.88 -6.81 -7.81
CA GLY A 61 7.94 -6.13 -9.10
C GLY A 61 6.71 -5.28 -9.46
N PRO A 62 6.88 -4.15 -10.17
CA PRO A 62 5.87 -3.73 -11.11
C PRO A 62 6.07 -4.55 -12.40
N PHE A 63 5.24 -5.56 -12.61
CA PHE A 63 5.23 -6.31 -13.86
C PHE A 63 4.11 -5.84 -14.78
N THR A 64 4.33 -5.89 -16.08
CA THR A 64 3.32 -5.50 -17.06
C THR A 64 2.42 -6.68 -17.43
N ILE A 65 1.11 -6.44 -17.45
CA ILE A 65 0.15 -7.41 -17.95
C ILE A 65 0.34 -7.57 -19.46
N ALA A 66 0.71 -8.78 -19.88
CA ALA A 66 0.84 -9.14 -21.29
C ALA A 66 -0.54 -9.40 -21.92
N LYS A 67 -1.37 -10.17 -21.23
CA LYS A 67 -2.66 -10.64 -21.74
C LYS A 67 -3.60 -11.01 -20.60
N LEU A 68 -4.90 -10.82 -20.81
CA LEU A 68 -5.93 -11.34 -19.91
C LEU A 68 -6.36 -12.74 -20.37
N ILE A 69 -6.17 -13.73 -19.50
CA ILE A 69 -6.61 -15.11 -19.75
C ILE A 69 -7.98 -15.28 -19.09
N GLY A 70 -9.02 -15.03 -19.89
CA GLY A 70 -10.40 -15.08 -19.42
C GLY A 70 -10.68 -14.05 -18.32
N LYS A 71 -11.59 -14.39 -17.41
CA LYS A 71 -12.04 -13.50 -16.32
C LYS A 71 -11.23 -13.65 -15.03
N ASN A 72 -10.42 -14.70 -14.91
CA ASN A 72 -9.85 -15.14 -13.64
C ASN A 72 -8.32 -15.17 -13.61
N ALA A 73 -7.65 -14.98 -14.75
CA ALA A 73 -6.20 -15.11 -14.81
C ALA A 73 -5.57 -14.02 -15.68
N VAL A 74 -4.36 -13.64 -15.29
CA VAL A 74 -3.58 -12.59 -15.93
C VAL A 74 -2.21 -13.16 -16.29
N GLU A 75 -1.83 -13.00 -17.54
CA GLU A 75 -0.48 -13.30 -18.01
C GLU A 75 0.40 -12.07 -17.86
N VAL A 76 1.55 -12.24 -17.22
CA VAL A 76 2.42 -11.17 -16.80
C VAL A 76 3.82 -11.37 -17.40
N LYS A 77 4.43 -10.29 -17.90
CA LYS A 77 5.81 -10.32 -18.38
C LYS A 77 6.78 -10.32 -17.20
N LEU A 78 7.28 -11.50 -16.86
CA LEU A 78 8.25 -11.69 -15.79
C LEU A 78 9.67 -11.33 -16.28
N THR A 79 10.43 -10.62 -15.44
CA THR A 79 11.85 -10.31 -15.67
C THR A 79 12.75 -11.49 -15.32
N GLU A 80 14.04 -11.39 -15.66
CA GLU A 80 15.00 -12.52 -15.73
C GLU A 80 15.05 -13.40 -14.47
N GLU A 81 15.03 -12.83 -13.26
CA GLU A 81 15.02 -13.59 -11.99
C GLU A 81 13.78 -14.49 -11.83
N PHE A 82 12.68 -14.11 -12.49
CA PHE A 82 11.38 -14.76 -12.42
C PHE A 82 11.01 -15.49 -13.71
N SER A 83 11.85 -15.43 -14.74
CA SER A 83 11.62 -16.04 -16.06
C SER A 83 11.34 -17.55 -16.02
N ARG A 84 11.87 -18.25 -15.01
CA ARG A 84 11.64 -19.70 -14.79
C ARG A 84 10.28 -20.02 -14.19
N LYS A 85 9.48 -19.01 -13.81
CA LYS A 85 8.16 -19.19 -13.22
C LYS A 85 7.09 -19.07 -14.30
N HIS A 86 5.96 -19.72 -14.05
CA HIS A 86 4.84 -19.65 -14.97
C HIS A 86 4.28 -18.21 -14.99
N PRO A 87 4.12 -17.57 -16.17
CA PRO A 87 3.75 -16.16 -16.27
C PRO A 87 2.26 -15.90 -15.98
N VAL A 88 1.45 -16.95 -15.83
CA VAL A 88 0.00 -16.84 -15.60
C VAL A 88 -0.31 -16.92 -14.11
N PHE A 89 -0.98 -15.88 -13.60
CA PHE A 89 -1.37 -15.77 -12.19
C PHE A 89 -2.89 -15.62 -12.06
N PRO A 90 -3.51 -16.21 -11.02
CA PRO A 90 -4.91 -15.97 -10.71
C PRO A 90 -5.12 -14.53 -10.25
N ASN A 91 -6.23 -13.94 -10.65
CA ASN A 91 -6.60 -12.57 -10.32
C ASN A 91 -7.23 -12.47 -8.92
N ASN A 92 -6.57 -12.99 -7.89
CA ASN A 92 -7.05 -12.80 -6.53
C ASN A 92 -6.80 -11.33 -6.15
N PRO A 93 -7.83 -10.54 -5.82
CA PRO A 93 -7.65 -9.17 -5.38
C PRO A 93 -7.05 -9.18 -3.98
N THR A 94 -5.72 -9.17 -3.87
CA THR A 94 -5.08 -8.45 -2.78
C THR A 94 -4.97 -7.01 -3.26
N PRO A 95 -5.68 -6.05 -2.65
CA PRO A 95 -5.54 -4.65 -3.03
C PRO A 95 -4.05 -4.31 -2.92
N PRO A 96 -3.39 -3.84 -3.99
CA PRO A 96 -2.15 -3.13 -3.80
C PRO A 96 -2.56 -1.88 -3.04
N GLU A 97 -2.22 -1.84 -1.75
CA GLU A 97 -2.08 -0.57 -1.07
C GLU A 97 -0.96 0.13 -1.85
N ILE A 98 -1.34 0.93 -2.85
CA ILE A 98 -0.43 1.88 -3.46
C ILE A 98 -0.14 2.81 -2.30
N VAL A 99 0.92 2.51 -1.56
CA VAL A 99 1.53 3.46 -0.66
C VAL A 99 2.15 4.48 -1.59
N GLU A 100 1.33 5.38 -2.11
CA GLU A 100 1.82 6.71 -2.42
C GLU A 100 2.43 7.15 -1.09
N LEU A 101 3.77 7.10 -1.03
CA LEU A 101 4.55 7.77 -0.01
C LEU A 101 4.31 9.27 -0.22
N GLU A 102 3.08 9.72 -0.01
CA GLU A 102 2.81 11.09 0.30
C GLU A 102 3.56 11.31 1.61
N ASP A 103 4.68 12.02 1.51
CA ASP A 103 5.44 12.61 2.62
C ASP A 103 4.57 13.68 3.32
N SER A 104 3.31 13.37 3.60
CA SER A 104 2.46 14.18 4.45
C SER A 104 3.12 14.18 5.83
N PRO A 105 3.58 15.33 6.31
CA PRO A 105 4.28 15.40 7.58
C PRO A 105 3.29 15.02 8.68
N GLY A 106 3.53 13.89 9.34
CA GLY A 106 2.77 13.47 10.51
C GLY A 106 2.84 14.52 11.64
N PRO A 107 2.06 14.34 12.73
CA PRO A 107 2.01 15.31 13.82
C PRO A 107 3.39 15.48 14.47
N VAL A 108 3.91 16.72 14.43
CA VAL A 108 5.23 17.06 14.97
C VAL A 108 5.18 17.06 16.50
N LYS A 109 6.23 16.52 17.14
CA LYS A 109 6.44 16.58 18.59
C LYS A 109 7.30 17.77 18.97
N LYS A 110 8.45 17.94 18.29
CA LYS A 110 9.39 19.05 18.53
C LYS A 110 10.35 19.25 17.37
N ILE A 111 10.90 20.47 17.28
CA ILE A 111 12.00 20.81 16.38
C ILE A 111 13.32 20.69 17.16
N ILE A 112 14.31 20.00 16.57
CA ILE A 112 15.59 19.70 17.25
C ILE A 112 16.72 20.58 16.71
N LYS A 113 16.84 20.68 15.39
CA LYS A 113 17.93 21.39 14.72
C LYS A 113 17.40 22.35 13.67
N ALA A 114 18.20 23.37 13.40
CA ALA A 114 17.98 24.31 12.31
C ALA A 114 19.25 24.39 11.47
N ARG A 115 19.10 24.48 10.15
CA ARG A 115 20.20 24.72 9.20
C ARG A 115 19.78 25.75 8.15
N LYS A 116 20.75 26.44 7.56
CA LYS A 116 20.54 27.32 6.40
C LYS A 116 21.09 26.62 5.16
N ILE A 117 20.31 26.58 4.09
CA ILE A 117 20.72 26.04 2.79
C ILE A 117 20.39 27.07 1.73
N ARG A 118 21.29 27.24 0.77
CA ARG A 118 21.06 28.06 -0.41
C ARG A 118 20.40 27.20 -1.49
N LEU A 119 19.11 27.42 -1.72
CA LEU A 119 18.31 26.75 -2.77
C LEU A 119 17.90 27.81 -3.79
N ASN A 120 18.22 27.57 -5.07
CA ASN A 120 17.89 28.48 -6.18
C ASN A 120 18.35 29.94 -5.92
N GLY A 121 19.57 30.10 -5.41
CA GLY A 121 20.17 31.40 -5.10
C GLY A 121 19.62 32.10 -3.84
N LYS A 122 18.53 31.58 -3.23
CA LYS A 122 17.91 32.12 -2.02
C LYS A 122 18.32 31.30 -0.79
N ASP A 123 18.69 31.99 0.28
CA ASP A 123 18.98 31.35 1.56
C ASP A 123 17.68 30.98 2.28
N LYS A 124 17.39 29.68 2.36
CA LYS A 124 16.23 29.14 3.07
C LYS A 124 16.67 28.44 4.37
N ARG A 125 15.86 28.58 5.41
CA ARG A 125 16.04 27.84 6.67
C ARG A 125 15.25 26.54 6.62
N GLN A 126 15.88 25.47 7.06
CA GLN A 126 15.23 24.18 7.27
C GLN A 126 15.33 23.77 8.74
N TYR A 127 14.33 23.03 9.18
CA TYR A 127 14.16 22.57 10.54
C TYR A 127 14.01 21.05 10.56
N SER A 128 14.73 20.39 11.48
CA SER A 128 14.65 18.95 11.69
C SER A 128 13.56 18.64 12.70
N ASN A 129 12.54 17.91 12.24
CA ASN A 129 11.31 17.67 12.99
C ASN A 129 11.28 16.24 13.52
N ARG A 130 11.11 16.11 14.84
CA ARG A 130 10.79 14.84 15.50
C ARG A 130 9.28 14.69 15.51
N PHE A 131 8.78 13.62 14.91
CA PHE A 131 7.37 13.26 14.92
C PHE A 131 6.94 12.59 16.23
N LYS A 132 5.65 12.69 16.57
CA LYS A 132 5.08 11.94 17.71
C LYS A 132 5.19 10.43 17.44
N ASN A 133 5.53 9.66 18.47
CA ASN A 133 5.62 8.19 18.44
C ASN A 133 6.62 7.60 17.42
N GLN A 134 7.57 8.39 16.91
CA GLN A 134 8.62 7.89 16.03
C GLN A 134 10.02 8.01 16.65
N THR A 135 10.89 7.06 16.31
CA THR A 135 12.30 6.97 16.76
C THR A 135 13.21 7.96 16.03
N ALA A 136 14.44 8.09 16.52
CA ALA A 136 15.46 9.04 16.04
C ALA A 136 15.67 9.04 14.52
N ASP A 137 15.54 7.88 13.90
CA ASP A 137 15.93 7.62 12.51
C ASP A 137 14.94 8.20 11.48
N THR A 138 13.72 8.56 11.90
CA THR A 138 12.70 9.12 11.01
C THR A 138 12.68 10.66 10.97
N ASP A 139 13.69 11.34 11.54
CA ASP A 139 13.77 12.80 11.52
C ASP A 139 13.94 13.30 10.09
N LYS A 140 12.98 14.09 9.61
CA LYS A 140 13.04 14.72 8.29
C LYS A 140 13.19 16.24 8.40
N TRP A 141 13.85 16.84 7.41
CA TRP A 141 14.08 18.28 7.32
C TRP A 141 13.00 18.95 6.49
N PHE A 142 12.31 19.93 7.06
CA PHE A 142 11.25 20.68 6.39
C PHE A 142 11.54 22.19 6.37
N SER A 143 11.00 22.88 5.37
CA SER A 143 10.92 24.35 5.35
C SER A 143 9.85 24.85 6.30
N GLU A 144 9.94 26.11 6.74
CA GLU A 144 8.96 26.75 7.65
C GLU A 144 7.50 26.57 7.19
N ASP A 145 7.24 26.68 5.89
CA ASP A 145 5.90 26.57 5.31
C ASP A 145 5.33 25.14 5.26
N ALA A 146 6.20 24.12 5.35
CA ALA A 146 5.83 22.71 5.17
C ALA A 146 5.59 21.98 6.51
N ILE A 147 5.63 22.70 7.64
CA ILE A 147 5.50 22.11 8.98
C ILE A 147 4.07 22.32 9.50
N PRO A 148 3.32 21.26 9.82
CA PRO A 148 2.05 21.36 10.52
C PRO A 148 2.23 22.08 11.87
N ASP A 149 1.41 23.09 12.14
CA ASP A 149 1.51 23.95 13.33
C ASP A 149 2.91 24.54 13.57
N GLY A 150 3.66 24.79 12.49
CA GLY A 150 5.06 25.22 12.54
C GLY A 150 5.33 26.43 13.43
N ASN A 151 4.41 27.42 13.46
CA ASN A 151 4.56 28.63 14.28
C ASN A 151 4.72 28.34 15.77
N LEU A 152 3.98 27.38 16.33
CA LEU A 152 4.05 27.01 17.74
C LEU A 152 5.42 26.40 18.05
N TYR A 153 5.83 25.41 17.27
CA TYR A 153 7.08 24.67 17.49
C TYR A 153 8.32 25.54 17.23
N LEU A 154 8.26 26.42 16.22
CA LEU A 154 9.33 27.36 15.92
C LEU A 154 9.48 28.41 17.03
N ARG A 155 8.39 28.89 17.62
CA ARG A 155 8.43 29.80 18.76
C ARG A 155 9.13 29.16 19.96
N ILE A 156 8.72 27.94 20.32
CA ILE A 156 9.33 27.18 21.43
C ILE A 156 10.82 26.93 21.15
N PHE A 157 11.16 26.50 19.94
CA PHE A 157 12.55 26.26 19.53
C PHE A 157 13.41 27.53 19.61
N ARG A 158 12.94 28.65 19.07
CA ARG A 158 13.63 29.95 19.13
C ARG A 158 13.82 30.43 20.57
N ALA A 159 12.83 30.24 21.44
CA ALA A 159 12.94 30.57 22.87
C ALA A 159 14.02 29.72 23.57
N SER A 160 14.02 28.40 23.35
CA SER A 160 14.99 27.48 23.95
C SER A 160 16.45 27.75 23.57
N ARG A 161 16.67 28.37 22.40
CA ARG A 161 18.00 28.75 21.89
C ARG A 161 18.52 30.08 22.44
N ARG A 162 17.66 30.92 23.04
CA ARG A 162 18.05 32.20 23.65
C ARG A 162 18.48 32.05 25.10
N THR A 163 17.94 31.06 25.81
CA THR A 163 18.22 30.80 27.22
C THR A 163 19.47 29.94 27.45
N LYS A 164 20.25 29.70 26.40
CA LYS A 164 21.41 28.80 26.40
C LYS A 164 22.58 29.50 25.74
#